data_AF-A0A0Q4WMW6-F1
#
_entry.id   AF-A0A0Q4WMW6-F1
#
_cell.length_a   1.000
_cell.length_b   1.000
_cell.length_c   1.000
_cell.angle_alpha   90.00
_cell.angle_beta   90.00
_cell.angle_gamma   90.00
#
_symmetry.space_group_name_H-M   'P 1'
#
loop_
_entity.id
_entity.type
_entity.pdbx_description
1 polymer ?
#
loop_
_entity_poly.entity_id
_entity_poly.type
_entity_poly.pdbx_seq_one_letter_code
_entity_poly.pdbx_strand_id
1 'polypeptide(L)' 'MDEDRFNIELRKFLKEVGVTSQREIERVAREGQVPGGSLKLRMTLTAENAPLEHVVERTISLGEDPGTTR' A
#
# COMPACT_ATOMS: atom_id res chain seq x y z
N MET A 1 6.15 11.94 27.08
CA MET A 1 5.38 12.05 25.82
C MET A 1 3.91 12.00 26.20
N ASP A 2 3.05 12.76 25.55
CA ASP A 2 1.61 12.51 25.65
C ASP A 2 1.31 11.34 24.72
N GLU A 3 1.19 10.14 25.30
CA GLU A 3 1.00 8.90 24.56
C GLU A 3 -0.32 8.91 23.77
N ASP A 4 -1.37 9.51 24.32
CA ASP A 4 -2.66 9.61 23.65
C ASP A 4 -2.58 10.50 22.42
N ARG A 5 -1.95 11.68 22.56
CA ARG A 5 -1.71 12.57 21.41
C ARG A 5 -0.82 11.92 20.35
N PHE A 6 0.26 11.27 20.77
CA PHE A 6 1.16 10.54 19.87
C PHE A 6 0.41 9.44 19.09
N ASN A 7 -0.38 8.62 19.79
CA ASN A 7 -1.15 7.55 19.18
C ASN A 7 -2.22 8.07 18.21
N ILE A 8 -2.84 9.21 18.51
CA ILE A 8 -3.79 9.85 17.59
C ILE A 8 -3.09 10.28 16.30
N GLU A 9 -1.97 10.97 16.39
CA GLU A 9 -1.23 11.44 15.21
C GLU A 9 -0.67 10.25 14.39
N LEU A 10 -0.14 9.22 15.05
CA LEU A 10 0.32 8.00 14.39
C LEU A 10 -0.82 7.32 13.62
N ARG A 11 -2.00 7.18 14.23
CA ARG A 11 -3.17 6.59 13.55
C ARG A 11 -3.64 7.42 12.35
N LYS A 12 -3.60 8.75 12.44
CA LYS A 12 -3.97 9.64 11.32
C LYS A 12 -3.02 9.41 10.14
N PHE A 13 -1.72 9.42 10.40
CA PHE A 13 -0.70 9.18 9.37
C PHE A 13 -0.87 7.81 8.71
N LEU A 14 -0.96 6.73 9.50
CA LEU A 14 -1.11 5.37 8.97
C LEU A 14 -2.41 5.19 8.17
N LYS A 15 -3.50 5.86 8.58
CA LYS A 15 -4.77 5.85 7.83
C LYS A 15 -4.63 6.53 6.47
N GLU A 16 -3.97 7.68 6.41
CA GLU A 16 -3.73 8.39 5.16
C GLU A 16 -2.88 7.54 4.20
N VAL A 17 -1.77 6.99 4.69
CA VAL A 17 -0.90 6.09 3.91
C VAL A 17 -1.68 4.88 3.40
N GLY A 18 -2.45 4.21 4.26
CA GLY A 18 -3.21 3.02 3.88
C GLY A 18 -4.26 3.30 2.81
N VAL A 19 -5.07 4.35 3.00
CA VAL A 19 -6.18 4.68 2.07
C VAL A 19 -5.66 5.16 0.71
N THR A 20 -4.62 5.99 0.69
CA THR A 20 -4.04 6.50 -0.56
C THR A 20 -3.35 5.39 -1.35
N SER A 21 -2.55 4.56 -0.68
CA SER A 21 -1.86 3.42 -1.31
C SER A 21 -2.86 2.43 -1.89
N GLN A 22 -3.93 2.11 -1.16
CA GLN A 22 -4.98 1.21 -1.67
C GLN A 22 -5.61 1.74 -2.96
N ARG A 23 -5.96 3.04 -3.01
CA ARG A 23 -6.57 3.65 -4.20
C ARG A 23 -5.67 3.54 -5.43
N GLU A 24 -4.36 3.79 -5.26
CA GLU A 24 -3.40 3.68 -6.36
C GLU A 24 -3.21 2.23 -6.82
N ILE A 25 -3.10 1.28 -5.89
CA ILE A 25 -3.00 -0.16 -6.22
C ILE A 25 -4.24 -0.61 -6.99
N GLU A 26 -5.45 -0.25 -6.52
CA GLU A 26 -6.69 -0.59 -7.22
C GLU A 26 -6.80 0.07 -8.59
N ARG A 27 -6.34 1.32 -8.75
CA ARG A 27 -6.31 2.00 -10.04
C ARG A 27 -5.46 1.23 -11.05
N VAL A 28 -4.22 0.91 -10.68
CA VAL A 28 -3.30 0.13 -11.54
C VAL A 28 -3.84 -1.27 -11.84
N ALA A 29 -4.44 -1.93 -10.84
CA ALA A 29 -5.04 -3.24 -11.03
C ALA A 29 -6.22 -3.20 -12.03
N ARG A 30 -7.08 -2.17 -11.98
CA ARG A 30 -8.22 -2.00 -12.88
C ARG A 30 -7.82 -1.59 -14.30
N GLU A 31 -6.75 -0.83 -14.47
CA GLU A 31 -6.25 -0.42 -15.79
C GLU A 31 -5.66 -1.60 -16.60
N GLY A 32 -5.53 -2.79 -16.00
CA GLY A 32 -5.09 -4.00 -16.70
C GLY A 32 -3.61 -3.98 -17.10
N GLN A 33 -2.84 -3.03 -16.60
CA GLN A 33 -1.44 -2.80 -16.95
C GLN A 33 -0.45 -3.68 -16.18
N VAL A 34 -0.90 -4.85 -15.68
CA VAL A 34 -0.09 -5.71 -14.82
C VAL A 34 0.22 -7.03 -15.54
N PRO A 35 1.37 -7.12 -16.25
CA PRO A 35 1.78 -8.33 -16.94
C PRO A 35 1.84 -9.53 -16.00
N GLY A 36 1.31 -10.67 -16.45
CA GLY A 36 1.36 -11.92 -15.70
C GLY A 36 0.45 -11.97 -14.46
N GLY A 37 -0.51 -11.05 -14.33
CA GLY A 37 -1.55 -11.12 -13.30
C GLY A 37 -1.05 -11.01 -11.86
N SER A 38 0.17 -10.53 -11.67
CA SER A 38 0.77 -10.35 -10.34
C SER A 38 1.42 -8.98 -10.20
N LEU A 39 1.09 -8.29 -9.11
CA LEU A 39 1.59 -6.95 -8.81
C LEU A 39 2.64 -7.04 -7.70
N LYS A 40 3.87 -6.66 -8.04
CA LYS A 40 4.98 -6.54 -7.08
C LYS A 40 4.96 -5.16 -6.44
N LEU A 41 4.78 -5.11 -5.14
CA LEU A 41 4.66 -3.90 -4.34
C LEU A 41 5.87 -3.73 -3.43
N ARG A 42 6.34 -2.49 -3.29
CA ARG A 42 7.35 -2.08 -2.33
C ARG A 42 6.91 -0.76 -1.69
N MET A 43 6.91 -0.72 -0.35
CA MET A 43 6.69 0.48 0.45
C MET A 43 7.97 0.76 1.23
N THR A 44 8.37 2.04 1.32
CA THR A 44 9.49 2.46 2.17
C THR A 44 8.97 3.52 3.14
N LEU A 45 9.16 3.30 4.44
CA LEU A 45 8.91 4.28 5.50
C LEU A 45 10.25 4.83 5.99
N THR A 46 10.44 6.14 5.82
CA THR A 46 11.64 6.85 6.26
C THR A 46 11.30 8.04 7.16
N ALA A 47 12.24 8.46 8.00
CA ALA A 47 12.18 9.75 8.69
C ALA A 47 13.47 10.54 8.45
N GLU A 48 13.36 11.83 8.16
CA GLU A 48 14.54 12.68 7.90
C GLU A 48 15.34 12.99 9.18
N ASN A 49 14.67 12.95 10.33
CA ASN A 49 15.20 13.37 11.62
C ASN A 49 15.37 12.20 12.61
N ALA A 50 15.26 10.96 12.15
CA ALA A 50 15.43 9.78 12.97
C ALA A 50 16.01 8.63 12.14
N PRO A 51 16.71 7.65 12.76
CA PRO A 51 17.21 6.46 12.07
C PRO A 51 16.06 5.48 11.80
N LEU A 52 15.09 5.91 10.99
CA LEU A 52 13.96 5.10 10.54
C LEU A 52 14.11 4.87 9.05
N GLU A 53 14.37 3.61 8.71
CA GLU A 53 14.22 3.08 7.36
C GLU A 53 13.59 1.70 7.50
N HIS A 54 12.39 1.54 6.97
CA HIS A 54 11.69 0.27 6.97
C HIS A 54 11.09 0.00 5.59
N VAL A 55 11.35 -1.19 5.07
CA VAL A 55 10.89 -1.61 3.75
C VAL A 55 9.94 -2.77 3.91
N VAL A 56 8.78 -2.67 3.24
CA VAL A 56 7.82 -3.75 3.11
C VAL A 56 7.71 -4.13 1.65
N GLU A 57 7.95 -5.40 1.33
CA GLU A 57 7.82 -5.93 -0.02
C GLU A 57 6.80 -7.06 -0.04
N ARG A 58 5.92 -7.04 -1.05
CA ARG A 58 4.93 -8.10 -1.22
C ARG A 58 4.56 -8.23 -2.69
N THR A 59 4.36 -9.47 -3.14
CA THR A 59 3.70 -9.73 -4.41
C THR A 59 2.26 -10.13 -4.14
N ILE A 60 1.31 -9.53 -4.85
CA ILE A 60 -0.11 -9.91 -4.80
C ILE A 60 -0.54 -10.47 -6.17
N SER A 61 -1.32 -11.54 -6.15
CA SER A 61 -1.98 -12.06 -7.34
C SER A 61 -3.27 -11.28 -7.57
N LEU A 62 -3.48 -10.79 -8.79
CA LEU A 62 -4.69 -10.04 -9.16
C LEU A 62 -5.86 -10.97 -9.55
N GLY A 63 -5.60 -12.29 -9.62
CA GLY A 63 -6.56 -13.27 -10.11
C GLY A 63 -6.72 -13.19 -11.63
N GLU A 64 -7.06 -14.32 -12.26
CA GLU A 64 -7.75 -14.26 -13.56
C GLU A 64 -9.19 -13.86 -13.28
N ASP A 65 -9.73 -12.90 -14.02
CA ASP A 65 -11.15 -12.60 -14.02
C ASP A 65 -11.93 -13.88 -14.39
N PRO A 66 -12.72 -14.49 -13.47
CA PRO A 66 -13.54 -15.66 -13.80
C PRO A 66 -14.69 -15.31 -14.78
N GLY A 67 -14.84 -14.05 -15.18
CA GLY A 67 -15.95 -13.51 -15.94
C GLY A 67 -15.79 -13.44 -17.46
N THR A 68 -14.61 -13.66 -18.06
CA THR A 68 -14.47 -13.64 -19.54
C THR A 68 -14.62 -15.04 -20.16
N THR A 69 -15.71 -15.71 -19.82
CA THR A 69 -16.30 -16.77 -20.65
C THR A 69 -17.82 -16.68 -20.51
N ARG A 70 -18.41 -15.78 -21.29
CA ARG A 70 -19.66 -15.99 -22.05
C ARG A 70 -19.97 -14.80 -22.93
#